data_AF-I0TEF4-F1
#
_entry.id   AF-I0TEF4-F1
#
_cell.length_a   1.000
_cell.length_b   1.000
_cell.length_c   1.000
_cell.angle_alpha   90.00
_cell.angle_beta   90.00
_cell.angle_gamma   90.00
#
_symmetry.space_group_name_H-M   'P 1'
#
loop_
_entity.id
_entity.type
_entity.pdbx_description
1 polymer ?
#
loop_
_entity_poly.entity_id
_entity_poly.type
_entity_poly.pdbx_seq_one_letter_code
_entity_poly.pdbx_strand_id
1 'polypeptide(L)'
;MYDKQIRSYYMDLRKVSDGGILSFPNKYQVEYTDVAVELLNAALRQRGFCPVDNESARKAVLKYFNIDVTQSNSALGKLQFRKFIFKGGNYAERMLQAKSMQCDFFDQPNYFWKCLIYIPKYNYLMSVSPVIEDAVRIKGVTDEGSDKLYKAKVRHGKLVLNLVDYNYFYENEFIFHENKIAFQWLKKHDVEFLTNLFYNYGYDKNEDINRLVMNEMLSKYKEEKEVYMFENTFACKNTKHSSVGIREGLLKTILNQPVNDAHYFVWGNLLQSYLSQFVLMTEDEQPEWVSAFTKQERFQIVAYISYYLYQLGAKGRQDWTSVLGHELYYEGAFRSYLEDNNYLNLPDYKKLCERVYHEYETMVKSGDNLEDE
;
A
#
# COMPACT_ATOMS: atom_id res chain seq x y z
N MET A 1 -26.71 10.25 -22.32
CA MET A 1 -26.93 9.12 -21.39
C MET A 1 -27.23 9.70 -20.01
N TYR A 2 -28.13 9.11 -19.22
CA TYR A 2 -28.42 9.48 -17.82
C TYR A 2 -28.83 10.93 -17.49
N ASP A 3 -29.29 11.74 -18.45
CA ASP A 3 -29.61 13.16 -18.22
C ASP A 3 -30.54 13.38 -17.02
N LYS A 4 -31.62 12.59 -16.94
CA LYS A 4 -32.57 12.65 -15.82
C LYS A 4 -31.90 12.34 -14.48
N GLN A 5 -31.13 11.26 -14.40
CA GLN A 5 -30.46 10.84 -13.16
C GLN A 5 -29.39 11.84 -12.71
N ILE A 6 -28.60 12.37 -13.64
CA ILE A 6 -27.57 13.39 -13.35
C ILE A 6 -28.25 14.64 -12.76
N ARG A 7 -29.33 15.11 -13.37
CA ARG A 7 -30.04 16.29 -12.86
C ARG A 7 -30.71 16.03 -11.52
N SER A 8 -31.30 14.86 -11.31
CA SER A 8 -31.85 14.47 -10.00
C SER A 8 -30.77 14.48 -8.92
N TYR A 9 -29.61 13.89 -9.20
CA TYR A 9 -28.47 13.88 -8.30
C TYR A 9 -28.06 15.29 -7.88
N TYR A 10 -27.85 16.21 -8.83
CA TYR A 10 -27.52 17.61 -8.52
C TYR A 10 -28.62 18.37 -7.75
N MET A 11 -29.88 17.99 -7.95
CA MET A 11 -31.00 18.56 -7.18
C MET A 11 -31.05 18.02 -5.75
N ASP A 12 -30.73 16.75 -5.58
CA ASP A 12 -30.80 16.09 -4.28
C ASP A 12 -29.56 16.39 -3.43
N LEU A 13 -28.40 16.66 -4.03
CA LEU A 13 -27.19 17.13 -3.35
C LEU A 13 -27.45 18.36 -2.48
N ARG A 14 -28.27 19.30 -2.97
CA ARG A 14 -28.66 20.51 -2.19
C ARG A 14 -29.58 20.22 -1.01
N LYS A 15 -30.14 19.01 -0.91
CA LYS A 15 -31.07 18.61 0.16
C LYS A 15 -30.36 17.83 1.28
N VAL A 16 -29.15 17.35 1.03
CA VAL A 16 -28.35 16.61 2.00
C VAL A 16 -27.28 17.53 2.58
N SER A 17 -26.77 17.19 3.77
CA SER A 17 -25.66 17.91 4.41
C SER A 17 -24.37 17.78 3.61
N ASP A 18 -23.34 18.55 3.99
CA ASP A 18 -22.01 18.65 3.35
C ASP A 18 -21.25 17.32 3.15
N GLY A 19 -21.79 16.18 3.60
CA GLY A 19 -21.23 14.84 3.38
C GLY A 19 -21.46 14.24 1.98
N GLY A 20 -22.04 15.00 1.04
CA GLY A 20 -22.16 14.58 -0.36
C GLY A 20 -22.91 13.25 -0.53
N ILE A 21 -22.39 12.34 -1.36
CA ILE A 21 -23.00 11.02 -1.61
C ILE A 21 -23.23 10.21 -0.32
N LEU A 22 -22.38 10.38 0.70
CA LEU A 22 -22.47 9.65 1.96
C LEU A 22 -23.71 10.04 2.76
N SER A 23 -24.18 11.29 2.62
CA SER A 23 -25.37 11.80 3.31
C SER A 23 -26.70 11.34 2.67
N PHE A 24 -26.66 10.66 1.54
CA PHE A 24 -27.88 10.18 0.89
C PHE A 24 -28.45 8.93 1.56
N PRO A 25 -29.78 8.73 1.51
CA PRO A 25 -30.38 7.43 1.73
C PRO A 25 -29.71 6.35 0.87
N ASN A 26 -29.49 5.16 1.44
CA ASN A 26 -28.72 4.10 0.78
C ASN A 26 -29.22 3.71 -0.63
N LYS A 27 -30.53 3.78 -0.86
CA LYS A 27 -31.10 3.57 -2.20
C LYS A 27 -30.48 4.52 -3.24
N TYR A 28 -30.33 5.80 -2.90
CA TYR A 28 -29.77 6.82 -3.79
C TYR A 28 -28.24 6.71 -3.90
N GLN A 29 -27.55 6.37 -2.81
CA GLN A 29 -26.13 6.02 -2.85
C GLN A 29 -25.87 4.96 -3.93
N VAL A 30 -26.63 3.85 -3.88
CA VAL A 30 -26.51 2.73 -4.82
C VAL A 30 -26.86 3.16 -6.25
N GLU A 31 -27.97 3.87 -6.46
CA GLU A 31 -28.43 4.31 -7.78
C GLU A 31 -27.44 5.29 -8.44
N TYR A 32 -27.00 6.31 -7.71
CA TYR A 32 -26.10 7.33 -8.24
C TYR A 32 -24.70 6.79 -8.45
N THR A 33 -24.25 5.83 -7.64
CA THR A 33 -22.96 5.14 -7.87
C THR A 33 -22.97 4.30 -9.14
N ASP A 34 -24.06 3.58 -9.44
CA ASP A 34 -24.17 2.83 -10.70
C ASP A 34 -23.99 3.76 -11.92
N VAL A 35 -24.59 4.95 -11.86
CA VAL A 35 -24.47 5.96 -12.90
C VAL A 35 -23.06 6.55 -12.94
N ALA A 36 -22.48 6.88 -11.79
CA ALA A 36 -21.14 7.45 -11.67
C ALA A 36 -20.08 6.55 -12.30
N VAL A 37 -20.12 5.25 -12.02
CA VAL A 37 -19.15 4.27 -12.58
C VAL A 37 -19.19 4.21 -14.11
N GLU A 38 -20.36 4.37 -14.74
CA GLU A 38 -20.43 4.39 -16.20
C GLU A 38 -19.96 5.73 -16.79
N LEU A 39 -20.29 6.85 -16.12
CA LEU A 39 -19.88 8.18 -16.53
C LEU A 39 -18.35 8.39 -16.38
N LEU A 40 -17.76 7.90 -15.30
CA LEU A 40 -16.32 7.95 -15.05
C LEU A 40 -15.56 7.19 -16.13
N ASN A 41 -16.00 5.98 -16.50
CA ASN A 41 -15.43 5.27 -17.64
C ASN A 41 -15.54 6.07 -18.95
N ALA A 42 -16.68 6.72 -19.22
CA ALA A 42 -16.81 7.56 -20.40
C ALA A 42 -15.86 8.76 -20.39
N ALA A 43 -15.66 9.39 -19.23
CA ALA A 43 -14.76 10.53 -19.07
C ALA A 43 -13.27 10.12 -19.16
N LEU A 44 -12.89 8.96 -18.59
CA LEU A 44 -11.57 8.36 -18.74
C LEU A 44 -11.26 8.06 -20.22
N ARG A 45 -12.19 7.41 -20.93
CA ARG A 45 -12.06 7.12 -22.36
C ARG A 45 -11.94 8.38 -23.21
N GLN A 46 -12.68 9.44 -22.87
CA GLN A 46 -12.55 10.73 -23.56
C GLN A 46 -11.14 11.32 -23.43
N ARG A 47 -10.42 11.03 -22.34
CA ARG A 47 -9.01 11.41 -22.15
C ARG A 47 -8.01 10.46 -22.80
N GLY A 48 -8.47 9.34 -23.36
CA GLY A 48 -7.63 8.37 -24.06
C GLY A 48 -7.37 7.06 -23.30
N PHE A 49 -7.99 6.84 -22.14
CA PHE A 49 -7.84 5.57 -21.43
C PHE A 49 -8.51 4.44 -22.24
N CYS A 50 -7.74 3.39 -22.50
CA CYS A 50 -8.20 2.19 -23.19
C CYS A 50 -8.14 1.00 -22.23
N PRO A 51 -9.28 0.37 -21.88
CA PRO A 51 -9.26 -0.81 -21.03
C PRO A 51 -8.44 -1.95 -21.62
N VAL A 52 -7.63 -2.59 -20.78
CA VAL A 52 -6.97 -3.86 -21.09
C VAL A 52 -7.96 -5.02 -21.01
N ASP A 53 -7.56 -6.19 -21.50
CA ASP A 53 -8.35 -7.42 -21.33
C ASP A 53 -8.39 -7.88 -19.86
N ASN A 54 -9.31 -8.79 -19.55
CA ASN A 54 -9.55 -9.25 -18.17
C ASN A 54 -8.35 -9.97 -17.55
N GLU A 55 -7.55 -10.68 -18.35
CA GLU A 55 -6.39 -11.40 -17.85
C GLU A 55 -5.26 -10.41 -17.49
N SER A 56 -4.99 -9.45 -18.38
CA SER A 56 -4.05 -8.37 -18.14
C SER A 56 -4.45 -7.53 -16.93
N ALA A 57 -5.74 -7.18 -16.80
CA ALA A 57 -6.24 -6.44 -15.65
C ALA A 57 -6.02 -7.20 -14.32
N ARG A 58 -6.34 -8.51 -14.29
CA ARG A 58 -6.12 -9.36 -13.13
C ARG A 58 -4.64 -9.45 -12.75
N LYS A 59 -3.76 -9.62 -13.74
CA LYS A 59 -2.30 -9.65 -13.52
C LYS A 59 -1.79 -8.33 -12.96
N ALA A 60 -2.27 -7.20 -13.48
CA ALA A 60 -1.92 -5.88 -12.98
C ALA A 60 -2.36 -5.67 -11.53
N VAL A 61 -3.60 -6.01 -11.19
CA VAL A 61 -4.09 -5.86 -9.81
C VAL A 61 -3.30 -6.76 -8.85
N LEU A 62 -3.03 -8.00 -9.22
CA LEU A 62 -2.19 -8.89 -8.42
C LEU A 62 -0.77 -8.34 -8.26
N LYS A 63 -0.16 -7.82 -9.34
CA LYS A 63 1.20 -7.27 -9.33
C LYS A 63 1.34 -6.07 -8.39
N TYR A 64 0.46 -5.09 -8.49
CA TYR A 64 0.62 -3.81 -7.78
C TYR A 64 -0.04 -3.80 -6.40
N PHE A 65 -1.14 -4.54 -6.23
CA PHE A 65 -1.92 -4.53 -4.99
C PHE A 65 -1.82 -5.83 -4.20
N ASN A 66 -1.12 -6.85 -4.72
CA ASN A 66 -1.04 -8.19 -4.13
C ASN A 66 -2.44 -8.78 -3.82
N ILE A 67 -3.41 -8.48 -4.69
CA ILE A 67 -4.82 -8.84 -4.52
C ILE A 67 -5.29 -9.74 -5.66
N ASP A 68 -5.84 -10.90 -5.29
CA ASP A 68 -6.53 -11.79 -6.22
C ASP A 68 -8.00 -11.36 -6.37
N VAL A 69 -8.29 -10.65 -7.46
CA VAL A 69 -9.65 -10.19 -7.79
C VAL A 69 -10.63 -11.32 -8.09
N THR A 70 -10.23 -12.60 -8.12
CA THR A 70 -11.20 -13.70 -8.26
C THR A 70 -11.95 -13.98 -6.96
N GLN A 71 -11.42 -13.55 -5.81
CA GLN A 71 -12.05 -13.73 -4.49
C GLN A 71 -13.40 -13.00 -4.35
N SER A 72 -14.20 -13.39 -3.35
CA SER A 72 -15.48 -12.73 -3.03
C SER A 72 -15.27 -11.31 -2.49
N ASN A 73 -16.25 -10.40 -2.61
CA ASN A 73 -16.08 -9.07 -2.01
C ASN A 73 -16.04 -9.09 -0.49
N SER A 74 -16.53 -10.16 0.15
CA SER A 74 -16.39 -10.34 1.60
C SER A 74 -14.91 -10.52 1.99
N ALA A 75 -14.16 -11.30 1.21
CA ALA A 75 -12.71 -11.45 1.40
C ALA A 75 -11.96 -10.17 1.02
N LEU A 76 -12.23 -9.63 -0.16
CA LEU A 76 -11.57 -8.41 -0.64
C LEU A 76 -11.81 -7.21 0.28
N GLY A 77 -13.02 -7.06 0.83
CA GLY A 77 -13.36 -5.94 1.71
C GLY A 77 -12.51 -5.91 3.00
N LYS A 78 -11.99 -7.05 3.46
CA LYS A 78 -11.04 -7.09 4.59
C LYS A 78 -9.70 -6.46 4.23
N LEU A 79 -9.38 -6.42 2.94
CA LEU A 79 -8.16 -5.83 2.37
C LEU A 79 -8.35 -4.35 1.99
N GLN A 80 -9.49 -3.74 2.35
CA GLN A 80 -9.93 -2.42 1.86
C GLN A 80 -9.95 -2.33 0.33
N PHE A 81 -10.35 -3.43 -0.31
CA PHE A 81 -10.47 -3.53 -1.77
C PHE A 81 -11.83 -4.11 -2.14
N ARG A 82 -12.46 -3.64 -3.22
CA ARG A 82 -13.75 -4.18 -3.66
C ARG A 82 -13.83 -4.27 -5.18
N LYS A 83 -14.56 -5.27 -5.67
CA LYS A 83 -15.06 -5.29 -7.03
C LYS A 83 -16.44 -4.67 -7.07
N PHE A 84 -16.66 -3.75 -7.99
CA PHE A 84 -17.97 -3.21 -8.22
C PHE A 84 -18.89 -4.22 -8.88
N ILE A 85 -20.05 -4.44 -8.27
CA ILE A 85 -21.10 -5.33 -8.76
C ILE A 85 -22.17 -4.48 -9.43
N PHE A 86 -22.31 -4.62 -10.74
CA PHE A 86 -23.33 -3.91 -11.51
C PHE A 86 -24.74 -4.43 -11.21
N LYS A 87 -25.75 -3.60 -11.49
CA LYS A 87 -27.14 -4.05 -11.56
C LYS A 87 -27.28 -5.22 -12.55
N GLY A 88 -27.92 -6.30 -12.10
CA GLY A 88 -28.04 -7.55 -12.87
C GLY A 88 -26.84 -8.49 -12.75
N GLY A 89 -25.80 -8.13 -12.00
CA GLY A 89 -24.73 -9.04 -11.62
C GLY A 89 -25.15 -10.04 -10.54
N ASN A 90 -24.18 -10.68 -9.88
CA ASN A 90 -24.45 -11.63 -8.81
C ASN A 90 -25.30 -10.97 -7.70
N TYR A 91 -26.49 -11.53 -7.45
CA TYR A 91 -27.49 -10.95 -6.55
C TYR A 91 -26.98 -10.84 -5.11
N ALA A 92 -26.34 -11.89 -4.58
CA ALA A 92 -25.85 -11.91 -3.20
C ALA A 92 -24.73 -10.88 -3.00
N GLU A 93 -23.75 -10.84 -3.92
CA GLU A 93 -22.66 -9.87 -3.91
C GLU A 93 -23.17 -8.42 -4.05
N ARG A 94 -24.20 -8.20 -4.88
CA ARG A 94 -24.82 -6.89 -5.03
C ARG A 94 -25.53 -6.42 -3.75
N MET A 95 -26.24 -7.33 -3.08
CA MET A 95 -26.88 -7.04 -1.79
C MET A 95 -25.84 -6.66 -0.73
N LEU A 96 -24.71 -7.39 -0.68
CA LEU A 96 -23.60 -7.07 0.23
C LEU A 96 -22.96 -5.71 -0.11
N GLN A 97 -22.77 -5.39 -1.38
CA GLN A 97 -22.27 -4.09 -1.81
C GLN A 97 -23.20 -2.97 -1.33
N ALA A 98 -24.50 -3.07 -1.60
CA ALA A 98 -25.49 -2.07 -1.18
C ALA A 98 -25.48 -1.88 0.34
N LYS A 99 -25.40 -2.97 1.10
CA LYS A 99 -25.29 -2.92 2.56
C LYS A 99 -24.00 -2.19 3.01
N SER A 100 -22.86 -2.48 2.37
CA SER A 100 -21.57 -1.86 2.73
C SER A 100 -21.46 -0.37 2.39
N MET A 101 -22.40 0.19 1.62
CA MET A 101 -22.49 1.62 1.35
C MET A 101 -23.18 2.40 2.49
N GLN A 102 -23.90 1.73 3.39
CA GLN A 102 -24.64 2.38 4.48
C GLN A 102 -23.67 2.97 5.52
N CYS A 103 -23.99 4.15 6.06
CA CYS A 103 -23.14 4.85 7.04
C CYS A 103 -22.81 4.04 8.29
N ASP A 104 -23.68 3.11 8.70
CA ASP A 104 -23.45 2.22 9.85
C ASP A 104 -22.20 1.31 9.69
N PHE A 105 -21.64 1.24 8.48
CA PHE A 105 -20.41 0.52 8.19
C PHE A 105 -19.16 1.40 8.27
N PHE A 106 -19.26 2.69 8.60
CA PHE A 106 -18.14 3.66 8.47
C PHE A 106 -16.83 3.17 9.12
N ASP A 107 -16.91 2.59 10.32
CA ASP A 107 -15.74 2.11 11.07
C ASP A 107 -15.25 0.71 10.65
N GLN A 108 -16.00 0.03 9.79
CA GLN A 108 -15.67 -1.32 9.35
C GLN A 108 -14.64 -1.27 8.22
N PRO A 109 -13.61 -2.14 8.21
CA PRO A 109 -12.66 -2.23 7.09
C PRO A 109 -13.32 -2.46 5.73
N ASN A 110 -14.49 -3.10 5.74
CA ASN A 110 -15.26 -3.41 4.54
C ASN A 110 -16.20 -2.26 4.12
N TYR A 111 -16.12 -1.07 4.71
CA TYR A 111 -16.93 0.08 4.29
C TYR A 111 -16.64 0.43 2.83
N PHE A 112 -17.68 0.47 1.98
CA PHE A 112 -17.52 0.64 0.54
C PHE A 112 -16.69 1.87 0.17
N TRP A 113 -16.94 2.98 0.85
CA TRP A 113 -16.37 4.28 0.55
C TRP A 113 -14.93 4.48 1.04
N LYS A 114 -14.40 3.53 1.84
CA LYS A 114 -12.98 3.47 2.26
C LYS A 114 -12.15 2.49 1.43
N CYS A 115 -12.76 1.80 0.47
CA CYS A 115 -12.08 0.78 -0.32
C CYS A 115 -11.58 1.34 -1.65
N LEU A 116 -10.45 0.82 -2.13
CA LEU A 116 -10.09 0.88 -3.55
C LEU A 116 -11.09 0.03 -4.36
N ILE A 117 -11.70 0.60 -5.40
CA ILE A 117 -12.78 -0.05 -6.13
C ILE A 117 -12.34 -0.42 -7.54
N TYR A 118 -12.30 -1.71 -7.84
CA TYR A 118 -12.09 -2.24 -9.19
C TYR A 118 -13.41 -2.41 -9.94
N ILE A 119 -13.45 -1.91 -11.17
CA ILE A 119 -14.63 -1.93 -12.03
C ILE A 119 -14.44 -2.98 -13.13
N PRO A 120 -14.87 -4.25 -12.92
CA PRO A 120 -14.50 -5.37 -13.77
C PRO A 120 -15.10 -5.34 -15.18
N LYS A 121 -16.21 -4.61 -15.39
CA LYS A 121 -16.83 -4.47 -16.72
C LYS A 121 -15.96 -3.64 -17.68
N TYR A 122 -15.16 -2.72 -17.12
CA TYR A 122 -14.42 -1.72 -17.87
C TYR A 122 -12.92 -1.71 -17.53
N ASN A 123 -12.47 -2.63 -16.67
CA ASN A 123 -11.09 -2.81 -16.22
C ASN A 123 -10.38 -1.50 -15.87
N TYR A 124 -10.94 -0.76 -14.91
CA TYR A 124 -10.32 0.40 -14.29
C TYR A 124 -10.52 0.40 -12.76
N LEU A 125 -9.72 1.19 -12.06
CA LEU A 125 -9.72 1.36 -10.61
C LEU A 125 -10.19 2.77 -10.24
N MET A 126 -10.80 2.89 -9.06
CA MET A 126 -11.15 4.14 -8.42
C MET A 126 -10.56 4.17 -7.00
N SER A 127 -9.55 5.02 -6.79
CA SER A 127 -8.90 5.26 -5.50
C SER A 127 -9.79 6.00 -4.51
N VAL A 128 -10.82 6.69 -4.99
CA VAL A 128 -11.84 7.35 -4.17
C VAL A 128 -13.26 7.00 -4.61
N SER A 129 -14.22 7.46 -3.83
CA SER A 129 -15.64 7.15 -3.99
C SER A 129 -16.17 7.61 -5.36
N PRO A 130 -16.70 6.69 -6.20
CA PRO A 130 -17.24 7.06 -7.50
C PRO A 130 -18.53 7.89 -7.36
N VAL A 131 -18.44 9.18 -7.69
CA VAL A 131 -19.56 10.13 -7.67
C VAL A 131 -19.80 10.77 -9.04
N ILE A 132 -21.02 11.26 -9.28
CA ILE A 132 -21.40 11.83 -10.59
C ILE A 132 -20.64 13.15 -10.87
N GLU A 133 -20.36 13.94 -9.83
CA GLU A 133 -19.68 15.25 -9.95
C GLU A 133 -18.27 15.13 -10.50
N ASP A 134 -17.63 13.99 -10.25
CA ASP A 134 -16.28 13.69 -10.71
C ASP A 134 -16.22 13.38 -12.21
N ALA A 135 -17.36 13.08 -12.84
CA ALA A 135 -17.42 12.70 -14.25
C ALA A 135 -18.21 13.68 -15.11
N VAL A 136 -19.16 14.42 -14.54
CA VAL A 136 -20.04 15.34 -15.29
C VAL A 136 -20.16 16.64 -14.53
N ARG A 137 -20.01 17.76 -15.24
CA ARG A 137 -20.37 19.10 -14.76
C ARG A 137 -21.56 19.66 -15.54
N ILE A 138 -22.37 20.49 -14.89
CA ILE A 138 -23.42 21.26 -15.55
C ILE A 138 -22.90 22.67 -15.81
N LYS A 139 -22.81 23.08 -17.08
CA LYS A 139 -22.25 24.38 -17.46
C LYS A 139 -23.01 25.52 -16.77
N GLY A 140 -22.27 26.35 -16.03
CA GLY A 140 -22.80 27.52 -15.33
C GLY A 140 -23.54 27.20 -14.03
N VAL A 141 -23.44 25.96 -13.52
CA VAL A 141 -23.69 25.68 -12.11
C VAL A 141 -22.42 26.02 -11.32
N THR A 142 -22.58 26.81 -10.27
CA THR A 142 -21.55 27.25 -9.32
C THR A 142 -22.10 27.10 -7.91
N ASP A 143 -21.22 27.02 -6.92
CA ASP A 143 -21.61 27.00 -5.51
C ASP A 143 -22.18 28.35 -5.05
N GLU A 144 -21.79 29.41 -5.76
CA GLU A 144 -22.26 30.78 -5.58
C GLU A 144 -23.62 31.03 -6.25
N GLY A 145 -24.47 31.82 -5.57
CA GLY A 145 -25.73 32.33 -6.10
C GLY A 145 -26.98 31.82 -5.38
N SER A 146 -28.16 32.27 -5.85
CA SER A 146 -29.43 31.87 -5.24
C SER A 146 -29.82 30.44 -5.58
N ASP A 147 -30.50 29.75 -4.66
CA ASP A 147 -31.05 28.41 -4.87
C ASP A 147 -31.96 28.33 -6.12
N LYS A 148 -32.71 29.40 -6.41
CA LYS A 148 -33.54 29.49 -7.62
C LYS A 148 -32.69 29.45 -8.90
N LEU A 149 -31.58 30.18 -8.93
CA LEU A 149 -30.67 30.20 -10.07
C LEU A 149 -29.98 28.84 -10.24
N TYR A 150 -29.48 28.26 -9.14
CA TYR A 150 -28.90 26.92 -9.14
C TYR A 150 -29.88 25.89 -9.72
N LYS A 151 -31.12 25.83 -9.22
CA LYS A 151 -32.15 24.91 -9.71
C LYS A 151 -32.46 25.11 -11.20
N ALA A 152 -32.53 26.35 -11.67
CA ALA A 152 -32.74 26.65 -13.08
C ALA A 152 -31.57 26.14 -13.95
N LYS A 153 -30.32 26.35 -13.49
CA LYS A 153 -29.12 25.87 -14.18
C LYS A 153 -29.02 24.34 -14.17
N VAL A 154 -29.33 23.68 -13.06
CA VAL A 154 -29.37 22.21 -13.01
C VAL A 154 -30.43 21.64 -13.95
N ARG A 155 -31.60 22.29 -14.12
CA ARG A 155 -32.67 21.81 -15.02
C ARG A 155 -32.34 21.94 -16.50
N HIS A 156 -31.70 23.03 -16.91
CA HIS A 156 -31.59 23.40 -18.33
C HIS A 156 -30.14 23.54 -18.82
N GLY A 157 -29.17 23.53 -17.91
CA GLY A 157 -27.76 23.66 -18.24
C GLY A 157 -27.25 22.47 -19.06
N LYS A 158 -26.26 22.76 -19.92
CA LYS A 158 -25.58 21.76 -20.73
C LYS A 158 -24.75 20.85 -19.82
N LEU A 159 -24.99 19.54 -19.90
CA LEU A 159 -24.15 18.53 -19.25
C LEU A 159 -22.86 18.38 -20.05
N VAL A 160 -21.73 18.35 -19.36
CA VAL A 160 -20.40 18.23 -19.95
C VAL A 160 -19.65 17.14 -19.21
N LEU A 161 -19.19 16.12 -19.93
CA LEU A 161 -18.24 15.15 -19.37
C LEU A 161 -16.97 15.90 -18.97
N ASN A 162 -16.56 15.72 -17.72
CA ASN A 162 -15.39 16.35 -17.16
C ASN A 162 -14.88 15.47 -16.03
N LEU A 163 -13.82 14.72 -16.31
CA LEU A 163 -13.10 14.01 -15.27
C LEU A 163 -12.39 15.06 -14.39
N VAL A 164 -12.90 15.25 -13.18
CA VAL A 164 -12.47 16.33 -12.26
C VAL A 164 -11.08 16.04 -11.73
N ASP A 165 -10.88 14.82 -11.23
CA ASP A 165 -9.60 14.37 -10.71
C ASP A 165 -8.79 13.67 -11.81
N TYR A 166 -7.61 14.21 -12.10
CA TYR A 166 -6.70 13.65 -13.08
C TYR A 166 -5.93 12.44 -12.53
N ASN A 167 -5.86 12.28 -11.20
CA ASN A 167 -5.20 11.13 -10.57
C ASN A 167 -5.79 9.83 -11.13
N TYR A 168 -7.12 9.73 -11.26
CA TYR A 168 -7.76 8.52 -11.78
C TYR A 168 -7.23 8.13 -13.17
N PHE A 169 -6.97 9.10 -14.05
CA PHE A 169 -6.42 8.79 -15.37
C PHE A 169 -5.00 8.24 -15.25
N TYR A 170 -4.13 8.92 -14.50
CA TYR A 170 -2.73 8.55 -14.40
C TYR A 170 -2.48 7.29 -13.56
N GLU A 171 -3.23 7.09 -12.47
CA GLU A 171 -3.24 5.85 -11.70
C GLU A 171 -3.58 4.66 -12.61
N ASN A 172 -4.67 4.75 -13.38
CA ASN A 172 -5.09 3.67 -14.27
C ASN A 172 -4.10 3.43 -15.40
N GLU A 173 -3.55 4.47 -16.02
CA GLU A 173 -2.50 4.36 -17.04
C GLU A 173 -1.22 3.73 -16.48
N PHE A 174 -0.84 4.07 -15.25
CA PHE A 174 0.32 3.46 -14.60
C PHE A 174 0.07 1.97 -14.28
N ILE A 175 -1.05 1.66 -13.64
CA ILE A 175 -1.35 0.29 -13.19
C ILE A 175 -1.58 -0.66 -14.37
N PHE A 176 -2.39 -0.26 -15.35
CA PHE A 176 -2.83 -1.17 -16.42
C PHE A 176 -1.93 -1.15 -17.66
N HIS A 177 -1.20 -0.06 -17.90
CA HIS A 177 -0.35 0.10 -19.10
C HIS A 177 1.13 0.31 -18.80
N GLU A 178 1.53 0.35 -17.52
CA GLU A 178 2.91 0.67 -17.11
C GLU A 178 3.41 1.99 -17.71
N ASN A 179 2.49 2.94 -17.90
CA ASN A 179 2.72 4.16 -18.65
C ASN A 179 3.75 5.05 -17.92
N LYS A 180 4.92 5.24 -18.55
CA LYS A 180 6.03 6.03 -17.97
C LYS A 180 5.67 7.50 -17.78
N ILE A 181 4.86 8.09 -18.66
CA ILE A 181 4.42 9.48 -18.54
C ILE A 181 3.50 9.59 -17.32
N ALA A 182 2.59 8.64 -17.15
CA ALA A 182 1.73 8.59 -15.97
C ALA A 182 2.52 8.42 -14.68
N PHE A 183 3.53 7.55 -14.68
CA PHE A 183 4.42 7.40 -13.54
C PHE A 183 5.15 8.71 -13.17
N GLN A 184 5.71 9.42 -14.15
CA GLN A 184 6.37 10.71 -13.90
C GLN A 184 5.40 11.79 -13.43
N TRP A 185 4.15 11.75 -13.88
CA TRP A 185 3.10 12.64 -13.41
C TRP A 185 2.76 12.35 -11.95
N LEU A 186 2.51 11.08 -11.59
CA LEU A 186 2.22 10.65 -10.22
C LEU A 186 3.35 11.02 -9.26
N LYS A 187 4.63 10.86 -9.64
CA LYS A 187 5.77 11.30 -8.82
C LYS A 187 5.76 12.79 -8.44
N LYS A 188 5.04 13.64 -9.18
CA LYS A 188 4.97 15.09 -8.94
C LYS A 188 3.69 15.52 -8.26
N HIS A 189 2.59 14.79 -8.50
CA HIS A 189 1.25 15.24 -8.15
C HIS A 189 0.56 14.31 -7.14
N ASP A 190 0.97 13.05 -7.07
CA ASP A 190 0.39 12.04 -6.19
C ASP A 190 1.45 10.98 -5.79
N VAL A 191 2.44 11.44 -5.02
CA VAL A 191 3.48 10.56 -4.46
C VAL A 191 2.87 9.58 -3.46
N GLU A 192 1.81 10.00 -2.77
CA GLU A 192 1.10 9.21 -1.78
C GLU A 192 0.51 7.95 -2.41
N PHE A 193 -0.12 8.03 -3.58
CA PHE A 193 -0.57 6.84 -4.30
C PHE A 193 0.57 5.83 -4.52
N LEU A 194 1.75 6.31 -4.95
CA LEU A 194 2.91 5.45 -5.22
C LEU A 194 3.49 4.82 -3.96
N THR A 195 3.64 5.59 -2.88
CA THR A 195 4.14 5.05 -1.60
C THR A 195 3.11 4.15 -0.92
N ASN A 196 1.81 4.38 -1.12
CA ASN A 196 0.75 3.49 -0.65
C ASN A 196 0.78 2.11 -1.33
N LEU A 197 1.23 2.00 -2.59
CA LEU A 197 1.49 0.68 -3.20
C LEU A 197 2.50 -0.12 -2.38
N PHE A 198 3.52 0.55 -1.84
CA PHE A 198 4.52 -0.06 -0.97
C PHE A 198 3.95 -0.37 0.43
N TYR A 199 3.44 0.64 1.14
CA TYR A 199 3.05 0.50 2.55
C TYR A 199 1.81 -0.39 2.73
N ASN A 200 0.79 -0.19 1.90
CA ASN A 200 -0.49 -0.87 2.06
C ASN A 200 -0.51 -2.23 1.35
N TYR A 201 0.20 -2.38 0.24
CA TYR A 201 0.08 -3.55 -0.62
C TYR A 201 1.39 -4.30 -0.86
N GLY A 202 2.50 -3.77 -0.36
CA GLY A 202 3.79 -4.44 -0.41
C GLY A 202 4.50 -4.45 -1.75
N TYR A 203 4.15 -3.52 -2.63
CA TYR A 203 4.80 -3.39 -3.92
C TYR A 203 6.21 -2.79 -3.78
N ASP A 204 7.20 -3.66 -3.67
CA ASP A 204 8.63 -3.31 -3.56
C ASP A 204 9.43 -3.57 -4.85
N LYS A 205 8.74 -3.86 -5.97
CA LYS A 205 9.37 -4.29 -7.22
C LYS A 205 9.90 -3.14 -8.09
N ASN A 206 9.50 -1.89 -7.80
CA ASN A 206 9.90 -0.72 -8.57
C ASN A 206 10.92 0.10 -7.78
N GLU A 207 12.14 0.21 -8.32
CA GLU A 207 13.25 0.90 -7.65
C GLU A 207 12.99 2.38 -7.41
N ASP A 208 12.31 3.07 -8.34
CA ASP A 208 11.96 4.49 -8.18
C ASP A 208 10.95 4.69 -7.03
N ILE A 209 9.97 3.78 -6.87
CA ILE A 209 9.04 3.82 -5.72
C ILE A 209 9.80 3.53 -4.42
N ASN A 210 10.67 2.53 -4.42
CA ASN A 210 11.52 2.25 -3.25
C ASN A 210 12.38 3.46 -2.88
N ARG A 211 12.90 4.22 -3.85
CA ARG A 211 13.64 5.47 -3.61
C ARG A 211 12.77 6.58 -3.00
N LEU A 212 11.50 6.69 -3.39
CA LEU A 212 10.56 7.62 -2.74
C LEU A 212 10.38 7.26 -1.27
N VAL A 213 10.12 5.98 -0.97
CA VAL A 213 10.00 5.45 0.39
C VAL A 213 11.29 5.67 1.19
N MET A 214 12.45 5.38 0.61
CA MET A 214 13.75 5.63 1.25
C MET A 214 13.94 7.10 1.63
N ASN A 215 13.60 8.03 0.73
CA ASN A 215 13.73 9.47 1.00
C ASN A 215 12.81 9.90 2.14
N GLU A 216 11.57 9.41 2.16
CA GLU A 216 10.63 9.64 3.26
C GLU A 216 11.17 9.10 4.60
N MET A 217 11.69 7.87 4.60
CA MET A 217 12.27 7.25 5.79
C MET A 217 13.47 8.04 6.32
N LEU A 218 14.39 8.45 5.44
CA LEU A 218 15.57 9.22 5.86
C LEU A 218 15.19 10.59 6.40
N SER A 219 14.17 11.24 5.84
CA SER A 219 13.65 12.50 6.36
C SER A 219 13.12 12.32 7.79
N LYS A 220 12.29 11.30 8.00
CA LYS A 220 11.71 10.95 9.31
C LYS A 220 12.79 10.57 10.33
N TYR A 221 13.73 9.71 9.94
CA TYR A 221 14.82 9.27 10.81
C TYR A 221 15.74 10.42 11.23
N LYS A 222 15.96 11.41 10.36
CA LYS A 222 16.76 12.60 10.70
C LYS A 222 16.10 13.45 11.78
N GLU A 223 14.76 13.51 11.79
CA GLU A 223 13.98 14.34 12.71
C GLU A 223 13.80 13.64 14.06
N GLU A 224 13.38 12.37 14.06
CA GLU A 224 13.00 11.66 15.27
C GLU A 224 14.15 10.82 15.85
N LYS A 225 15.04 10.30 14.99
CA LYS A 225 16.08 9.29 15.34
C LYS A 225 15.55 8.00 15.97
N GLU A 226 14.25 7.80 15.92
CA GLU A 226 13.56 6.64 16.49
C GLU A 226 13.26 5.61 15.41
N VAL A 227 13.43 4.33 15.74
CA VAL A 227 13.34 3.23 14.76
C VAL A 227 11.98 2.54 14.79
N TYR A 228 11.21 2.69 15.88
CA TYR A 228 9.87 2.13 15.99
C TYR A 228 8.93 2.66 14.89
N MET A 229 9.21 3.83 14.31
CA MET A 229 8.44 4.40 13.22
C MET A 229 8.49 3.59 11.91
N PHE A 230 9.33 2.55 11.84
CA PHE A 230 9.50 1.68 10.68
C PHE A 230 8.86 0.29 10.83
N GLU A 231 8.01 0.07 11.84
CA GLU A 231 7.27 -1.16 12.16
C GLU A 231 6.82 -2.00 10.95
N ASN A 232 6.29 -1.37 9.89
CA ASN A 232 5.74 -2.05 8.71
C ASN A 232 6.53 -1.78 7.41
N THR A 233 7.82 -1.44 7.54
CA THR A 233 8.62 -0.98 6.41
C THR A 233 9.53 -2.06 5.84
N PHE A 234 10.39 -2.72 6.63
CA PHE A 234 11.27 -3.77 6.09
C PHE A 234 10.65 -5.16 6.17
N ALA A 235 9.92 -5.41 7.24
CA ALA A 235 8.99 -6.53 7.37
C ALA A 235 7.58 -5.95 7.52
N CYS A 236 6.59 -6.62 6.96
CA CYS A 236 5.21 -6.19 7.06
C CYS A 236 4.32 -7.36 7.41
N LYS A 237 3.47 -7.16 8.41
CA LYS A 237 2.36 -8.05 8.76
C LYS A 237 1.17 -7.16 9.10
N ASN A 238 0.58 -6.57 8.06
CA ASN A 238 -0.56 -5.69 8.22
C ASN A 238 -1.87 -6.48 8.12
N THR A 239 -3.00 -5.81 8.40
CA THR A 239 -4.35 -6.40 8.33
C THR A 239 -4.70 -6.99 6.96
N LYS A 240 -3.95 -6.65 5.90
CA LYS A 240 -4.16 -7.12 4.52
C LYS A 240 -3.37 -8.39 4.20
N HIS A 241 -2.36 -8.75 4.99
CA HIS A 241 -1.49 -9.90 4.75
C HIS A 241 -1.30 -10.73 6.03
N SER A 242 -1.80 -11.96 6.03
CA SER A 242 -1.74 -12.84 7.22
C SER A 242 -0.36 -13.43 7.50
N SER A 243 0.56 -13.35 6.54
CA SER A 243 1.94 -13.83 6.63
C SER A 243 2.92 -12.65 6.57
N VAL A 244 4.03 -12.75 7.30
CA VAL A 244 5.14 -11.79 7.15
C VAL A 244 5.62 -11.68 5.70
N GLY A 245 5.72 -10.45 5.20
CA GLY A 245 6.37 -10.11 3.95
C GLY A 245 7.65 -9.32 4.19
N ILE A 246 8.79 -9.83 3.72
CA ILE A 246 10.06 -9.10 3.72
C ILE A 246 10.14 -8.23 2.46
N ARG A 247 10.45 -6.94 2.63
CA ARG A 247 10.62 -5.98 1.52
C ARG A 247 12.01 -6.06 0.90
N GLU A 248 12.34 -7.23 0.34
CA GLU A 248 13.63 -7.46 -0.30
C GLU A 248 13.95 -6.46 -1.41
N GLY A 249 12.95 -5.98 -2.15
CA GLY A 249 13.14 -4.98 -3.18
C GLY A 249 13.63 -3.63 -2.63
N LEU A 250 13.12 -3.22 -1.47
CA LEU A 250 13.62 -2.05 -0.74
C LEU A 250 15.07 -2.28 -0.27
N LEU A 251 15.36 -3.43 0.36
CA LEU A 251 16.70 -3.79 0.82
C LEU A 251 17.73 -3.82 -0.33
N LYS A 252 17.36 -4.40 -1.47
CA LYS A 252 18.17 -4.36 -2.70
C LYS A 252 18.37 -2.93 -3.22
N THR A 253 17.35 -2.08 -3.14
CA THR A 253 17.46 -0.68 -3.56
C THR A 253 18.42 0.11 -2.66
N ILE A 254 18.40 -0.14 -1.35
CA ILE A 254 19.35 0.43 -0.38
C ILE A 254 20.78 -0.05 -0.71
N LEU A 255 20.95 -1.35 -0.97
CA LEU A 255 22.24 -1.95 -1.30
C LEU A 255 22.80 -1.46 -2.63
N ASN A 256 21.95 -1.16 -3.62
CA ASN A 256 22.34 -0.73 -4.96
C ASN A 256 22.66 0.76 -5.08
N GLN A 257 22.57 1.53 -3.98
CA GLN A 257 23.02 2.92 -4.01
C GLN A 257 24.52 3.02 -4.30
N PRO A 258 24.97 4.12 -4.94
CA PRO A 258 26.38 4.39 -5.13
C PRO A 258 27.17 4.33 -3.82
N VAL A 259 28.43 3.89 -3.91
CA VAL A 259 29.31 3.78 -2.74
C VAL A 259 29.52 5.16 -2.13
N ASN A 260 28.96 5.34 -0.94
CA ASN A 260 29.07 6.56 -0.13
C ASN A 260 29.05 6.14 1.33
N ASP A 261 30.16 6.36 2.03
CA ASP A 261 30.34 5.93 3.42
C ASP A 261 29.25 6.50 4.35
N ALA A 262 28.81 7.75 4.11
CA ALA A 262 27.72 8.35 4.87
C ALA A 262 26.38 7.66 4.63
N HIS A 263 26.12 7.21 3.39
CA HIS A 263 24.90 6.45 3.06
C HIS A 263 24.91 5.10 3.78
N TYR A 264 26.01 4.35 3.67
CA TYR A 264 26.09 3.02 4.28
C TYR A 264 26.10 3.07 5.80
N PHE A 265 26.68 4.10 6.40
CA PHE A 265 26.64 4.29 7.85
C PHE A 265 25.21 4.56 8.35
N VAL A 266 24.46 5.47 7.71
CA VAL A 266 23.09 5.78 8.12
C VAL A 266 22.18 4.57 7.98
N TRP A 267 22.21 3.86 6.84
CA TRP A 267 21.38 2.68 6.65
C TRP A 267 21.85 1.47 7.47
N GLY A 268 23.16 1.33 7.70
CA GLY A 268 23.74 0.31 8.57
C GLY A 268 23.21 0.45 9.99
N ASN A 269 23.33 1.65 10.58
CA ASN A 269 22.80 1.94 11.91
C ASN A 269 21.28 1.73 11.97
N LEU A 270 20.53 2.24 11.00
CA LEU A 270 19.08 2.10 10.98
C LEU A 270 18.65 0.62 10.94
N LEU A 271 19.25 -0.18 10.04
CA LEU A 271 18.95 -1.61 9.92
C LEU A 271 19.41 -2.40 11.15
N GLN A 272 20.57 -2.07 11.74
CA GLN A 272 21.03 -2.71 12.97
C GLN A 272 20.09 -2.38 14.13
N SER A 273 19.75 -1.11 14.34
CA SER A 273 18.82 -0.71 15.39
C SER A 273 17.43 -1.31 15.20
N TYR A 274 16.97 -1.49 13.95
CA TYR A 274 15.72 -2.18 13.63
C TYR A 274 15.81 -3.67 14.00
N LEU A 275 16.93 -4.31 13.68
CA LEU A 275 17.19 -5.71 14.01
C LEU A 275 17.27 -5.94 15.52
N SER A 276 17.90 -5.02 16.26
CA SER A 276 18.02 -5.08 17.72
C SER A 276 16.67 -5.14 18.44
N GLN A 277 15.60 -4.55 17.86
CA GLN A 277 14.24 -4.64 18.42
C GLN A 277 13.73 -6.08 18.50
N PHE A 278 14.21 -6.97 17.63
CA PHE A 278 13.80 -8.37 17.59
C PHE A 278 14.65 -9.29 18.47
N VAL A 279 15.92 -8.93 18.67
CA VAL A 279 16.97 -9.83 19.17
C VAL A 279 17.46 -9.46 20.56
N LEU A 280 17.74 -8.17 20.80
CA LEU A 280 18.47 -7.72 21.99
C LEU A 280 17.56 -7.19 23.10
N MET A 281 16.30 -6.90 22.79
CA MET A 281 15.34 -6.38 23.77
C MET A 281 14.62 -7.52 24.50
N THR A 282 14.46 -7.36 25.81
CA THR A 282 13.61 -8.26 26.60
C THR A 282 12.14 -8.14 26.19
N GLU A 283 11.30 -9.12 26.54
CA GLU A 283 9.87 -9.09 26.17
C GLU A 283 9.14 -7.83 26.68
N ASP A 284 9.56 -7.29 27.83
CA ASP A 284 8.98 -6.08 28.44
C ASP A 284 9.49 -4.77 27.77
N GLU A 285 10.62 -4.83 27.05
CA GLU A 285 11.23 -3.69 26.35
C GLU A 285 10.89 -3.67 24.86
N GLN A 286 10.46 -4.80 24.30
CA GLN A 286 10.12 -4.92 22.89
C GLN A 286 8.93 -4.01 22.54
N PRO A 287 9.01 -3.24 21.43
CA PRO A 287 7.86 -2.50 20.95
C PRO A 287 6.66 -3.42 20.71
N GLU A 288 5.46 -2.93 21.01
CA GLU A 288 4.21 -3.69 20.88
C GLU A 288 4.09 -4.36 19.50
N TRP A 289 4.53 -3.68 18.45
CA TRP A 289 4.44 -4.19 17.09
C TRP A 289 5.32 -5.41 16.78
N VAL A 290 6.43 -5.60 17.50
CA VAL A 290 7.28 -6.80 17.36
C VAL A 290 6.50 -8.04 17.83
N SER A 291 5.63 -7.89 18.83
CA SER A 291 4.80 -8.98 19.37
C SER A 291 3.75 -9.49 18.36
N ALA A 292 3.43 -8.71 17.32
CA ALA A 292 2.52 -9.14 16.26
C ALA A 292 3.10 -10.29 15.41
N PHE A 293 4.42 -10.48 15.42
CA PHE A 293 5.12 -11.54 14.72
C PHE A 293 5.29 -12.79 15.59
N THR A 294 4.99 -13.95 15.03
CA THR A 294 5.31 -15.23 15.67
C THR A 294 6.82 -15.42 15.76
N LYS A 295 7.29 -16.31 16.63
CA LYS A 295 8.73 -16.59 16.78
C LYS A 295 9.40 -16.99 15.45
N GLN A 296 8.75 -17.83 14.63
CA GLN A 296 9.27 -18.20 13.30
C GLN A 296 9.32 -17.03 12.32
N GLU A 297 8.33 -16.13 12.35
CA GLU A 297 8.35 -14.93 11.52
C GLU A 297 9.47 -13.98 11.95
N ARG A 298 9.71 -13.83 13.27
CA ARG A 298 10.85 -13.06 13.79
C ARG A 298 12.18 -13.65 13.32
N PHE A 299 12.35 -14.97 13.34
CA PHE A 299 13.52 -15.64 12.77
C PHE A 299 13.70 -15.36 11.28
N GLN A 300 12.62 -15.38 10.50
CA GLN A 300 12.67 -15.02 9.09
C GLN A 300 13.16 -13.57 8.91
N ILE A 301 12.59 -12.62 9.69
CA ILE A 301 12.98 -11.21 9.64
C ILE A 301 14.47 -11.06 9.97
N VAL A 302 14.91 -11.64 11.09
CA VAL A 302 16.31 -11.57 11.54
C VAL A 302 17.26 -12.08 10.47
N ALA A 303 16.94 -13.22 9.86
CA ALA A 303 17.77 -13.82 8.83
C ALA A 303 17.90 -12.96 7.57
N TYR A 304 16.78 -12.44 7.04
CA TYR A 304 16.82 -11.58 5.85
C TYR A 304 17.50 -10.24 6.14
N ILE A 305 17.14 -9.56 7.23
CA ILE A 305 17.68 -8.23 7.52
C ILE A 305 19.18 -8.31 7.83
N SER A 306 19.64 -9.28 8.62
CA SER A 306 21.08 -9.48 8.88
C SER A 306 21.88 -9.81 7.61
N TYR A 307 21.32 -10.62 6.71
CA TYR A 307 21.97 -10.91 5.42
C TYR A 307 22.19 -9.64 4.58
N TYR A 308 21.17 -8.80 4.44
CA TYR A 308 21.29 -7.54 3.70
C TYR A 308 22.17 -6.51 4.43
N LEU A 309 22.12 -6.46 5.76
CA LEU A 309 22.98 -5.62 6.59
C LEU A 309 24.46 -6.00 6.44
N TYR A 310 24.79 -7.28 6.46
CA TYR A 310 26.15 -7.77 6.18
C TYR A 310 26.63 -7.33 4.78
N GLN A 311 25.80 -7.50 3.75
CA GLN A 311 26.17 -7.06 2.40
C GLN A 311 26.37 -5.55 2.30
N LEU A 312 25.55 -4.77 2.99
CA LEU A 312 25.69 -3.32 3.07
C LEU A 312 27.02 -2.95 3.74
N GLY A 313 27.34 -3.61 4.86
CA GLY A 313 28.61 -3.48 5.57
C GLY A 313 29.81 -3.76 4.68
N ALA A 314 29.81 -4.90 3.99
CA ALA A 314 30.89 -5.29 3.10
C ALA A 314 31.17 -4.22 2.02
N LYS A 315 30.13 -3.56 1.49
CA LYS A 315 30.30 -2.42 0.55
C LYS A 315 30.88 -1.17 1.22
N GLY A 316 30.49 -0.90 2.46
CA GLY A 316 31.02 0.19 3.30
C GLY A 316 32.31 -0.13 4.05
N ARG A 317 32.92 -1.32 3.83
CA ARG A 317 34.10 -1.83 4.57
C ARG A 317 33.89 -1.89 6.09
N GLN A 318 32.68 -2.27 6.49
CA GLN A 318 32.27 -2.49 7.88
C GLN A 318 31.78 -3.94 8.04
N ASP A 319 31.83 -4.48 9.26
CA ASP A 319 31.29 -5.80 9.57
C ASP A 319 30.13 -5.70 10.58
N TRP A 320 28.92 -5.50 10.05
CA TRP A 320 27.70 -5.35 10.86
C TRP A 320 27.05 -6.71 11.15
N THR A 321 27.76 -7.58 11.86
CA THR A 321 27.32 -8.96 12.15
C THR A 321 27.10 -9.24 13.63
N SER A 322 27.32 -8.27 14.52
CA SER A 322 27.19 -8.44 15.98
C SER A 322 25.82 -8.98 16.41
N VAL A 323 24.72 -8.38 15.93
CA VAL A 323 23.34 -8.81 16.28
C VAL A 323 23.03 -10.21 15.74
N LEU A 324 23.54 -10.54 14.55
CA LEU A 324 23.41 -11.90 14.00
C LEU A 324 24.21 -12.91 14.84
N GLY A 325 25.42 -12.56 15.26
CA GLY A 325 26.24 -13.38 16.14
C GLY A 325 25.59 -13.64 17.49
N HIS A 326 24.99 -12.62 18.10
CA HIS A 326 24.22 -12.76 19.33
C HIS A 326 23.08 -13.76 19.17
N GLU A 327 22.21 -13.58 18.18
CA GLU A 327 21.08 -14.48 17.94
C GLU A 327 21.56 -15.90 17.61
N LEU A 328 22.57 -16.04 16.75
CA LEU A 328 23.16 -17.33 16.42
C LEU A 328 23.76 -18.01 17.64
N TYR A 329 24.33 -17.29 18.61
CA TYR A 329 24.97 -17.89 19.78
C TYR A 329 23.96 -18.30 20.85
N TYR A 330 23.07 -17.37 21.25
CA TYR A 330 22.16 -17.55 22.37
C TYR A 330 20.84 -18.24 22.01
N GLU A 331 20.34 -18.08 20.77
CA GLU A 331 19.04 -18.65 20.37
C GLU A 331 19.22 -19.91 19.51
N GLY A 332 19.29 -21.07 20.20
CA GLY A 332 19.44 -22.37 19.54
C GLY A 332 18.32 -22.70 18.56
N ALA A 333 17.08 -22.23 18.81
CA ALA A 333 15.96 -22.48 17.90
C ALA A 333 16.09 -21.68 16.59
N PHE A 334 16.79 -20.54 16.60
CA PHE A 334 17.08 -19.78 15.39
C PHE A 334 18.01 -20.58 14.47
N ARG A 335 19.06 -21.20 15.02
CA ARG A 335 19.95 -22.09 14.26
C ARG A 335 19.20 -23.26 13.62
N SER A 336 18.39 -23.98 14.41
CA SER A 336 17.56 -25.08 13.89
C SER A 336 16.60 -24.60 12.80
N TYR A 337 15.97 -23.43 12.98
CA TYR A 337 15.12 -22.82 11.96
C TYR A 337 15.87 -22.57 10.65
N LEU A 338 17.09 -22.03 10.70
CA LEU A 338 17.91 -21.81 9.51
C LEU A 338 18.24 -23.12 8.79
N GLU A 339 18.63 -24.16 9.54
CA GLU A 339 18.93 -25.49 8.97
C GLU A 339 17.70 -26.12 8.31
N ASP A 340 16.56 -26.14 9.01
CA ASP A 340 15.30 -26.72 8.54
C ASP A 340 14.77 -26.00 7.28
N ASN A 341 15.07 -24.72 7.14
CA ASN A 341 14.66 -23.89 6.01
C ASN A 341 15.77 -23.69 4.95
N ASN A 342 16.81 -24.52 4.96
CA ASN A 342 17.93 -24.46 4.02
C ASN A 342 18.54 -23.05 3.88
N TYR A 343 18.71 -22.37 5.02
CA TYR A 343 19.21 -21.00 5.12
C TYR A 343 18.44 -20.03 4.22
N LEU A 344 17.13 -20.26 4.08
CA LEU A 344 16.18 -19.48 3.27
C LEU A 344 16.58 -19.38 1.79
N ASN A 345 17.47 -20.27 1.33
CA ASN A 345 18.12 -20.22 0.01
C ASN A 345 18.85 -18.90 -0.28
N LEU A 346 19.29 -18.17 0.76
CA LEU A 346 20.07 -16.95 0.61
C LEU A 346 21.52 -17.31 0.18
N PRO A 347 22.05 -16.68 -0.89
CA PRO A 347 23.41 -16.97 -1.39
C PRO A 347 24.50 -16.85 -0.33
N ASP A 348 25.33 -17.89 -0.19
CA ASP A 348 26.43 -17.98 0.79
C ASP A 348 26.05 -17.71 2.26
N TYR A 349 24.75 -17.67 2.59
CA TYR A 349 24.29 -17.29 3.93
C TYR A 349 24.67 -18.32 4.99
N LYS A 350 24.67 -19.61 4.64
CA LYS A 350 25.18 -20.67 5.51
C LYS A 350 26.63 -20.41 5.95
N LYS A 351 27.51 -20.08 4.99
CA LYS A 351 28.92 -19.78 5.28
C LYS A 351 29.06 -18.53 6.14
N LEU A 352 28.23 -17.51 5.89
CA LEU A 352 28.17 -16.32 6.73
C LEU A 352 27.81 -16.69 8.18
N CYS A 353 26.73 -17.44 8.39
CA CYS A 353 26.30 -17.84 9.73
C CYS A 353 27.35 -18.68 10.47
N GLU A 354 27.99 -19.62 9.77
CA GLU A 354 29.06 -20.44 10.36
C GLU A 354 30.24 -19.58 10.83
N ARG A 355 30.69 -18.64 9.97
CA ARG A 355 31.77 -17.70 10.31
C ARG A 355 31.40 -16.83 11.51
N VAL A 356 30.24 -16.15 11.44
CA VAL A 356 29.77 -15.22 12.46
C VAL A 356 29.56 -15.92 13.80
N TYR A 357 29.03 -17.15 13.81
CA TYR A 357 28.90 -17.94 15.04
C TYR A 357 30.27 -18.23 15.69
N HIS A 358 31.27 -18.63 14.90
CA HIS A 358 32.61 -18.94 15.43
C HIS A 358 33.33 -17.70 15.95
N GLU A 359 33.21 -16.58 15.23
CA GLU A 359 33.75 -15.27 15.63
C GLU A 359 33.14 -14.82 16.96
N TYR A 360 31.80 -14.86 17.06
CA TYR A 360 31.07 -14.47 18.27
C TYR A 360 31.36 -15.41 19.46
N GLU A 361 31.41 -16.72 19.23
CA GLU A 361 31.78 -17.70 20.26
C GLU A 361 33.18 -17.44 20.81
N THR A 362 34.14 -17.10 19.94
CA THR A 362 35.52 -16.79 20.36
C THR A 362 35.55 -15.53 21.22
N MET A 363 34.83 -14.48 20.81
CA MET A 363 34.71 -13.22 21.54
C MET A 363 34.06 -13.40 22.93
N VAL A 364 32.97 -14.16 23.03
CA VAL A 364 32.30 -14.44 24.32
C VAL A 364 33.23 -15.24 25.24
N LYS A 365 34.01 -16.18 24.69
CA LYS A 365 34.96 -17.00 25.45
C LYS A 365 36.23 -16.25 25.86
N SER A 366 36.66 -15.23 25.11
CA SER A 366 37.82 -14.40 25.47
C SER A 366 37.51 -13.43 26.62
N GLY A 367 36.24 -13.22 26.97
CA GLY A 367 35.84 -12.29 28.03
C GLY A 367 35.92 -10.82 27.61
N ASP A 368 35.99 -10.54 26.31
CA ASP A 368 35.82 -9.20 25.77
C ASP A 368 34.34 -8.82 25.93
N ASN A 369 33.99 -8.20 27.06
CA ASN A 369 32.64 -7.70 27.33
C ASN A 369 32.25 -6.67 26.25
N LEU A 370 31.11 -6.90 25.60
CA LEU A 370 30.34 -5.88 24.89
C LEU A 370 29.65 -4.97 25.91
N GLU A 371 30.41 -4.17 26.64
CA GLU A 371 29.88 -2.95 27.25
C GLU A 371 30.18 -1.81 26.28
N ASP A 372 29.11 -1.25 25.71
CA ASP A 372 29.03 -0.04 24.86
C ASP A 372 29.38 -0.18 23.36
N GLU A 373 28.43 -0.64 22.53
CA GLU A 373 28.18 -0.10 21.18
C GLU A 373 26.68 0.05 20.87
#